data_AF-A0A3M7DDY4-F1
#
_entry.id   AF-A0A3M7DDY4-F1
#
_cell.length_a   1.000
_cell.length_b   1.000
_cell.length_c   1.000
_cell.angle_alpha   90.00
_cell.angle_beta   90.00
_cell.angle_gamma   90.00
#
_symmetry.space_group_name_H-M   'P 1'
#
loop_
_entity.id
_entity.type
_entity.pdbx_description
1 polymer ?
#
loop_
_entity_poly.entity_id
_entity_poly.type
_entity_poly.pdbx_seq_one_letter_code
_entity_poly.pdbx_strand_id
1 'polypeptide(L)'
;MYDLLLDQAWSRSSLDSALYFRDWVSARYHGSPSSLPQGLFKAWDIMRGTVYNNTGLGVANAVTKSIFVLSPNTTGLLNRTGHHATTIQYEPEVLVEAWKQFYSAADEMPGLWENDGYRFDLTDITRQVMANAFYPVYTTFTATSNTSRPSTYNITTARHTGENLVSLLKDLDTVLTVSGIAHFSLAAWIASARAWADPTPLLSTMNQSSHSTINTTTLTDRANFYEYNARNQITLWGPRGEISDYGSKQWGGLIGSYYLPRWEMFVDYVLKTNGSSSPDAAAGAEDDGLVEQLEKFELDWQGRRWGQRLGEGFEVPGRDALKREIGRVVEGWGDVFGV
;
A
#
# COMPACT_ATOMS: atom_id res chain seq x y z
N MET A 1 13.88 -6.28 10.76
CA MET A 1 13.93 -5.18 11.74
C MET A 1 13.56 -5.63 13.14
N TYR A 2 12.34 -6.12 13.39
CA TYR A 2 11.93 -6.56 14.74
C TYR A 2 12.76 -7.73 15.26
N ASP A 3 13.04 -8.75 14.43
CA ASP A 3 13.94 -9.86 14.81
C ASP A 3 15.32 -9.35 15.23
N LEU A 4 15.96 -8.51 14.38
CA LEU A 4 17.27 -7.92 14.66
C LEU A 4 17.29 -7.12 15.97
N LEU A 5 16.23 -6.35 16.25
CA LEU A 5 16.11 -5.59 17.50
C LEU A 5 16.04 -6.52 18.72
N LEU A 6 15.24 -7.59 18.64
CA LEU A 6 15.07 -8.55 19.74
C LEU A 6 16.32 -9.40 19.95
N ASP A 7 17.01 -9.79 18.87
CA ASP A 7 18.26 -10.56 18.95
C ASP A 7 19.43 -9.72 19.49
N GLN A 8 19.46 -8.42 19.19
CA GLN A 8 20.49 -7.53 19.74
C GLN A 8 20.46 -7.50 21.27
N ALA A 9 19.30 -7.71 21.91
CA ALA A 9 19.19 -7.78 23.37
C ALA A 9 19.99 -8.94 24.00
N TRP A 10 20.30 -9.97 23.22
CA TRP A 10 21.06 -11.15 23.65
C TRP A 10 22.55 -11.07 23.31
N SER A 11 23.00 -10.01 22.64
CA SER A 11 24.39 -9.78 22.29
C SER A 11 24.95 -8.56 23.01
N ARG A 12 26.13 -8.71 23.65
CA ARG A 12 26.83 -7.59 24.30
C ARG A 12 27.52 -6.65 23.31
N SER A 13 27.75 -7.10 22.08
CA SER A 13 28.31 -6.32 20.98
C SER A 13 27.27 -6.09 19.90
N SER A 14 27.45 -5.03 19.11
CA SER A 14 26.64 -4.78 17.91
C SER A 14 26.68 -6.00 16.97
N LEU A 15 25.51 -6.44 16.52
CA LEU A 15 25.40 -7.51 15.53
C LEU A 15 25.99 -7.07 14.18
N ASP A 16 26.70 -7.98 13.50
CA ASP A 16 27.13 -7.76 12.12
C ASP A 16 25.90 -7.87 11.21
N SER A 17 25.45 -6.73 10.69
CA SER A 17 24.25 -6.68 9.84
C SER A 17 24.36 -7.53 8.57
N ALA A 18 25.55 -7.64 7.96
CA ALA A 18 25.72 -8.40 6.72
C ALA A 18 25.59 -9.89 7.00
N LEU A 19 26.26 -10.37 8.04
CA LEU A 19 26.12 -11.75 8.50
C LEU A 19 24.69 -12.07 8.93
N TYR A 20 24.07 -11.17 9.70
CA TYR A 20 22.71 -11.37 10.20
C TYR A 20 21.69 -11.49 9.07
N PHE A 21 21.70 -10.57 8.09
CA PHE A 21 20.78 -10.64 6.96
C PHE A 21 21.00 -11.91 6.14
N ARG A 22 22.26 -12.30 5.90
CA ARG A 22 22.58 -13.53 5.19
C ARG A 22 22.00 -14.75 5.89
N ASP A 23 22.21 -14.87 7.19
CA ASP A 23 21.73 -16.03 7.97
C ASP A 23 20.20 -16.01 8.12
N TRP A 24 19.59 -14.82 8.19
CA TRP A 24 18.13 -14.63 8.21
C TRP A 24 17.46 -15.08 6.90
N VAL A 25 18.08 -14.86 5.73
CA VAL A 25 17.57 -15.38 4.44
C VAL A 25 17.45 -16.90 4.47
N SER A 26 18.46 -17.59 5.00
CA SER A 26 18.43 -19.04 5.17
C SER A 26 17.33 -19.52 6.10
N ALA A 27 17.16 -18.84 7.25
CA ALA A 27 16.10 -19.17 8.20
C ALA A 27 14.70 -18.96 7.60
N ARG A 28 14.47 -17.82 6.93
CA ARG A 28 13.16 -17.42 6.41
C ARG A 28 12.69 -18.27 5.24
N TYR A 29 13.60 -18.65 4.34
CA TYR A 29 13.24 -19.44 3.15
C TYR A 29 13.51 -20.94 3.30
N HIS A 30 13.82 -21.40 4.51
CA HIS A 30 13.99 -22.80 4.89
C HIS A 30 15.06 -23.54 4.06
N GLY A 31 16.26 -22.95 3.93
CA GLY A 31 17.36 -23.57 3.19
C GLY A 31 18.74 -23.09 3.62
N SER A 32 19.77 -23.86 3.31
CA SER A 32 21.16 -23.44 3.56
C SER A 32 21.63 -22.43 2.51
N PRO A 33 22.71 -21.66 2.78
CA PRO A 33 23.29 -20.75 1.79
C PRO A 33 23.71 -21.42 0.49
N SER A 34 24.01 -22.73 0.53
CA SER A 34 24.38 -23.51 -0.65
C SER A 34 23.17 -24.10 -1.40
N SER A 35 21.99 -24.17 -0.78
CA SER A 35 20.79 -24.71 -1.41
C SER A 35 19.88 -23.63 -1.99
N LEU A 36 19.87 -22.43 -1.41
CA LEU A 36 19.03 -21.32 -1.85
C LEU A 36 19.66 -20.56 -3.03
N PRO A 37 18.86 -20.01 -3.96
CA PRO A 37 19.36 -19.17 -5.05
C PRO A 37 20.12 -17.96 -4.52
N GLN A 38 21.26 -17.63 -5.15
CA GLN A 38 22.11 -16.51 -4.71
C GLN A 38 21.42 -15.15 -4.86
N GLY A 39 20.45 -15.05 -5.79
CA GLY A 39 19.62 -13.86 -5.97
C GLY A 39 18.90 -13.42 -4.69
N LEU A 40 18.46 -14.36 -3.84
CA LEU A 40 17.81 -14.03 -2.56
C LEU A 40 18.77 -13.29 -1.62
N PHE A 41 19.99 -13.80 -1.45
CA PHE A 41 21.00 -13.16 -0.60
C PHE A 41 21.43 -11.80 -1.14
N LYS A 42 21.63 -11.69 -2.46
CA LYS A 42 21.98 -10.43 -3.12
C LYS A 42 20.89 -9.38 -2.95
N ALA A 43 19.62 -9.74 -3.14
CA ALA A 43 18.49 -8.84 -2.96
C ALA A 43 18.42 -8.28 -1.53
N TRP A 44 18.53 -9.16 -0.52
CA TRP A 44 18.52 -8.74 0.88
C TRP A 44 19.72 -7.89 1.27
N ASP A 45 20.89 -8.16 0.70
CA ASP A 45 22.08 -7.35 0.95
C ASP A 45 21.98 -5.95 0.34
N ILE A 46 21.42 -5.84 -0.87
CA ILE A 46 21.09 -4.54 -1.49
C ILE A 46 20.13 -3.76 -0.59
N MET A 47 19.03 -4.39 -0.16
CA MET A 47 18.04 -3.74 0.69
C MET A 47 18.60 -3.36 2.06
N ARG A 48 19.47 -4.21 2.65
CA ARG A 48 20.19 -3.93 3.90
C ARG A 48 21.00 -2.65 3.81
N GLY A 49 21.73 -2.46 2.70
CA GLY A 49 22.57 -1.28 2.49
C GLY A 49 21.81 0.00 2.10
N THR A 50 20.53 -0.12 1.72
CA THR A 50 19.71 0.97 1.15
C THR A 50 18.43 1.21 1.95
N VAL A 51 17.33 0.54 1.60
CA VAL A 51 15.99 0.78 2.18
C VAL A 51 15.90 0.51 3.68
N TYR A 52 16.78 -0.35 4.21
CA TYR A 52 16.92 -0.61 5.66
C TYR A 52 18.05 0.20 6.32
N ASN A 53 18.71 1.11 5.62
CA ASN A 53 19.83 1.91 6.10
C ASN A 53 19.55 3.42 6.06
N ASN A 54 18.52 3.84 6.79
CA ASN A 54 18.22 5.27 6.92
C ASN A 54 19.20 5.96 7.87
N THR A 55 20.08 6.79 7.32
CA THR A 55 20.99 7.65 8.09
C THR A 55 20.52 9.12 8.17
N GLY A 56 19.51 9.48 7.38
CA GLY A 56 18.95 10.83 7.25
C GLY A 56 17.76 11.09 8.18
N LEU A 57 17.92 10.87 9.49
CA LEU A 57 16.78 10.98 10.44
C LEU A 57 16.14 12.38 10.50
N GLY A 58 16.87 13.43 10.12
CA GLY A 58 16.32 14.79 9.97
C GLY A 58 15.44 14.98 8.72
N VAL A 59 15.57 14.11 7.73
CA VAL A 59 14.78 14.12 6.48
C VAL A 59 13.53 13.26 6.64
N ALA A 60 13.67 12.01 7.08
CA ALA A 60 12.53 11.17 7.47
C ALA A 60 12.88 10.32 8.70
N ASN A 61 12.02 10.39 9.71
CA ASN A 61 12.17 9.66 10.97
C ASN A 61 11.32 8.38 11.05
N ALA A 62 10.60 8.05 9.97
CA ALA A 62 9.77 6.86 9.82
C ALA A 62 9.76 6.43 8.35
N VAL A 63 9.05 5.35 8.04
CA VAL A 63 8.83 4.91 6.65
C VAL A 63 8.18 6.05 5.86
N THR A 64 8.79 6.40 4.72
CA THR A 64 8.27 7.39 3.77
C THR A 64 6.86 6.99 3.30
N LYS A 65 5.92 7.93 3.34
CA LYS A 65 4.57 7.72 2.78
C LYS A 65 4.63 7.74 1.26
N SER A 66 4.02 6.74 0.64
CA SER A 66 3.75 6.77 -0.80
C SER A 66 2.67 7.81 -1.10
N ILE A 67 2.93 8.69 -2.05
CA ILE A 67 2.05 9.85 -2.28
C ILE A 67 0.62 9.47 -2.70
N PHE A 68 0.43 8.27 -3.25
CA PHE A 68 -0.91 7.81 -3.64
C PHE A 68 -1.85 7.52 -2.45
N VAL A 69 -1.32 7.38 -1.23
CA VAL A 69 -2.16 7.22 -0.02
C VAL A 69 -2.51 8.56 0.64
N LEU A 70 -2.13 9.68 0.04
CA LEU A 70 -2.46 11.02 0.49
C LEU A 70 -3.56 11.62 -0.39
N SER A 71 -4.23 12.65 0.13
CA SER A 71 -5.17 13.44 -0.68
C SER A 71 -4.49 13.98 -1.95
N PRO A 72 -5.02 13.66 -3.15
CA PRO A 72 -4.44 14.12 -4.40
C PRO A 72 -4.38 15.64 -4.51
N ASN A 73 -3.31 16.15 -5.09
CA ASN A 73 -3.11 17.58 -5.32
C ASN A 73 -2.12 17.77 -6.47
N THR A 74 -2.12 18.90 -7.18
CA THR A 74 -1.07 19.20 -8.17
C THR A 74 0.25 19.65 -7.53
N THR A 75 0.22 20.03 -6.26
CA THR A 75 1.37 20.57 -5.54
C THR A 75 1.54 19.94 -4.16
N GLY A 76 2.71 20.14 -3.58
CA GLY A 76 2.95 19.83 -2.17
C GLY A 76 3.02 18.34 -1.83
N LEU A 77 2.81 17.38 -2.74
CA LEU A 77 2.89 15.94 -2.42
C LEU A 77 4.33 15.40 -2.36
N LEU A 78 5.23 15.99 -3.13
CA LEU A 78 6.60 15.52 -3.32
C LEU A 78 7.56 16.15 -2.31
N ASN A 79 8.65 15.45 -1.98
CA ASN A 79 9.76 15.96 -1.17
C ASN A 79 9.39 16.49 0.23
N ARG A 80 8.31 15.99 0.86
CA ARG A 80 8.00 16.31 2.26
C ARG A 80 9.06 15.68 3.16
N THR A 81 9.52 16.42 4.16
CA THR A 81 10.46 15.96 5.19
C THR A 81 9.81 15.98 6.58
N GLY A 82 10.47 15.38 7.57
CA GLY A 82 9.99 15.33 8.95
C GLY A 82 8.92 14.27 9.18
N HIS A 83 7.89 14.60 9.94
CA HIS A 83 6.76 13.71 10.19
C HIS A 83 5.93 13.53 8.91
N HIS A 84 5.63 12.27 8.55
CA HIS A 84 4.94 11.92 7.31
C HIS A 84 5.68 12.35 6.02
N ALA A 85 7.01 12.22 6.02
CA ALA A 85 7.84 12.47 4.87
C ALA A 85 7.38 11.67 3.62
N THR A 86 7.50 12.30 2.45
CA THR A 86 7.29 11.68 1.13
C THR A 86 8.60 11.65 0.31
N THR A 87 9.68 12.19 0.87
CA THR A 87 11.03 12.09 0.30
C THR A 87 11.52 10.65 0.32
N ILE A 88 11.91 10.12 -0.85
CA ILE A 88 12.55 8.82 -0.98
C ILE A 88 14.05 9.00 -0.69
N GLN A 89 14.58 8.26 0.30
CA GLN A 89 15.96 8.43 0.80
C GLN A 89 16.97 7.45 0.19
N TYR A 90 16.62 6.83 -0.93
CA TYR A 90 17.45 5.91 -1.70
C TYR A 90 17.08 6.06 -3.17
N GLU A 91 18.00 5.72 -4.07
CA GLU A 91 17.72 5.71 -5.52
C GLU A 91 16.74 4.57 -5.84
N PRO A 92 15.53 4.84 -6.39
CA PRO A 92 14.51 3.81 -6.62
C PRO A 92 14.99 2.58 -7.40
N GLU A 93 15.96 2.76 -8.30
CA GLU A 93 16.55 1.72 -9.16
C GLU A 93 17.24 0.62 -8.35
N VAL A 94 17.75 0.92 -7.14
CA VAL A 94 18.36 -0.12 -6.29
C VAL A 94 17.34 -1.14 -5.82
N LEU A 95 16.09 -0.70 -5.61
CA LEU A 95 15.00 -1.60 -5.21
C LEU A 95 14.49 -2.40 -6.40
N VAL A 96 14.52 -1.82 -7.61
CA VAL A 96 14.23 -2.56 -8.85
C VAL A 96 15.28 -3.67 -9.05
N GLU A 97 16.57 -3.40 -8.82
CA GLU A 97 17.61 -4.44 -8.89
C GLU A 97 17.40 -5.51 -7.82
N ALA A 98 17.10 -5.15 -6.57
CA ALA A 98 16.80 -6.12 -5.53
C ALA A 98 15.58 -6.99 -5.90
N TRP A 99 14.52 -6.37 -6.42
CA TRP A 99 13.33 -7.07 -6.90
C TRP A 99 13.65 -8.06 -8.02
N LYS A 100 14.47 -7.68 -9.02
CA LYS A 100 14.88 -8.58 -10.11
C LYS A 100 15.61 -9.82 -9.58
N GLN A 101 16.57 -9.62 -8.69
CA GLN A 101 17.30 -10.73 -8.06
C GLN A 101 16.37 -11.66 -7.29
N PHE A 102 15.37 -11.09 -6.60
CA PHE A 102 14.39 -11.84 -5.85
C PHE A 102 13.41 -12.61 -6.75
N TYR A 103 12.92 -11.98 -7.82
CA TYR A 103 11.97 -12.55 -8.76
C TYR A 103 12.60 -13.67 -9.59
N SER A 104 13.82 -13.47 -10.13
CA SER A 104 14.53 -14.49 -10.91
C SER A 104 14.96 -15.71 -10.06
N ALA A 105 15.08 -15.56 -8.74
CA ALA A 105 15.36 -16.70 -7.86
C ALA A 105 14.30 -17.81 -7.97
N ALA A 106 13.04 -17.45 -8.27
CA ALA A 106 11.96 -18.41 -8.49
C ALA A 106 12.09 -19.20 -9.79
N ASP A 107 12.89 -18.74 -10.77
CA ASP A 107 13.18 -19.51 -11.98
C ASP A 107 14.20 -20.62 -11.68
N GLU A 108 15.19 -20.32 -10.82
CA GLU A 108 16.16 -21.31 -10.32
C GLU A 108 15.54 -22.31 -9.36
N MET A 109 14.63 -21.85 -8.49
CA MET A 109 13.94 -22.66 -7.49
C MET A 109 12.42 -22.41 -7.51
N PRO A 110 11.66 -23.10 -8.37
CA PRO A 110 10.21 -22.93 -8.46
C PRO A 110 9.45 -23.19 -7.15
N GLY A 111 10.01 -24.00 -6.25
CA GLY A 111 9.46 -24.27 -4.92
C GLY A 111 9.36 -23.04 -4.01
N LEU A 112 10.03 -21.93 -4.33
CA LEU A 112 9.88 -20.66 -3.60
C LEU A 112 8.45 -20.13 -3.63
N TRP A 113 7.67 -20.40 -4.68
CA TRP A 113 6.24 -20.05 -4.73
C TRP A 113 5.39 -20.78 -3.68
N GLU A 114 5.90 -21.88 -3.11
CA GLU A 114 5.24 -22.60 -2.02
C GLU A 114 5.71 -22.13 -0.63
N ASN A 115 6.69 -21.21 -0.55
CA ASN A 115 7.17 -20.63 0.69
C ASN A 115 6.42 -19.32 0.99
N ASP A 116 5.70 -19.25 2.12
CA ASP A 116 4.89 -18.09 2.46
C ASP A 116 5.72 -16.84 2.81
N GLY A 117 6.93 -17.02 3.36
CA GLY A 117 7.87 -15.93 3.58
C GLY A 117 8.33 -15.30 2.26
N TYR A 118 8.67 -16.12 1.26
CA TYR A 118 9.03 -15.65 -0.08
C TYR A 118 7.89 -14.90 -0.75
N ARG A 119 6.66 -15.46 -0.73
CA ARG A 119 5.48 -14.80 -1.30
C ARG A 119 5.20 -13.46 -0.63
N PHE A 120 5.33 -13.40 0.70
CA PHE A 120 5.18 -12.17 1.46
C PHE A 120 6.17 -11.10 1.02
N ASP A 121 7.46 -11.45 0.99
CA ASP A 121 8.50 -10.47 0.68
C ASP A 121 8.46 -10.03 -0.77
N LEU A 122 8.25 -10.96 -1.72
CA LEU A 122 8.10 -10.60 -3.12
C LEU A 122 6.89 -9.66 -3.31
N THR A 123 5.78 -9.90 -2.60
CA THR A 123 4.62 -9.00 -2.63
C THR A 123 4.97 -7.61 -2.08
N ASP A 124 5.68 -7.53 -0.95
CA ASP A 124 6.03 -6.25 -0.33
C ASP A 124 7.04 -5.44 -1.17
N ILE A 125 8.04 -6.12 -1.75
CA ILE A 125 9.01 -5.50 -2.63
C ILE A 125 8.32 -5.03 -3.91
N THR A 126 7.46 -5.86 -4.52
CA THR A 126 6.68 -5.48 -5.71
C THR A 126 5.81 -4.24 -5.42
N ARG A 127 5.10 -4.25 -4.27
CA ARG A 127 4.32 -3.09 -3.79
C ARG A 127 5.19 -1.84 -3.72
N GLN A 128 6.37 -1.94 -3.13
CA GLN A 128 7.25 -0.78 -2.95
C GLN A 128 7.87 -0.28 -4.27
N VAL A 129 8.21 -1.17 -5.21
CA VAL A 129 8.65 -0.80 -6.56
C VAL A 129 7.56 0.00 -7.30
N MET A 130 6.32 -0.51 -7.31
CA MET A 130 5.19 0.18 -7.93
C MET A 130 4.87 1.49 -7.20
N ALA A 131 5.00 1.52 -5.87
CA ALA A 131 4.81 2.73 -5.08
C ALA A 131 5.84 3.82 -5.39
N ASN A 132 7.09 3.46 -5.64
CA ASN A 132 8.13 4.39 -6.08
C ASN A 132 7.82 4.90 -7.49
N ALA A 133 7.37 4.02 -8.40
CA ALA A 133 7.00 4.37 -9.76
C ALA A 133 5.82 5.35 -9.86
N PHE A 134 4.96 5.40 -8.85
CA PHE A 134 3.87 6.38 -8.81
C PHE A 134 4.41 7.83 -8.80
N TYR A 135 5.61 8.08 -8.25
CA TYR A 135 6.23 9.41 -8.19
C TYR A 135 6.49 10.01 -9.59
N PRO A 136 7.26 9.37 -10.50
CA PRO A 136 7.46 9.90 -11.85
C PRO A 136 6.18 9.90 -12.70
N VAL A 137 5.26 8.94 -12.50
CA VAL A 137 3.97 8.92 -13.21
C VAL A 137 3.11 10.14 -12.84
N TYR A 138 2.99 10.44 -11.54
CA TYR A 138 2.36 11.66 -11.04
C TYR A 138 3.03 12.94 -11.56
N THR A 139 4.36 12.98 -11.56
CA THR A 139 5.13 14.14 -12.03
C THR A 139 4.90 14.39 -13.52
N THR A 140 4.81 13.32 -14.31
CA THR A 140 4.52 13.40 -15.75
C THR A 140 3.10 13.90 -16.01
N PHE A 141 2.10 13.39 -15.27
CA PHE A 141 0.72 13.86 -15.40
C PHE A 141 0.60 15.34 -15.04
N THR A 142 1.14 15.77 -13.90
CA THR A 142 1.10 17.18 -13.47
C THR A 142 1.84 18.12 -14.44
N ALA A 143 2.96 17.70 -15.01
CA ALA A 143 3.69 18.50 -16.00
C ALA A 143 2.93 18.66 -17.33
N THR A 144 2.32 17.58 -17.83
CA THR A 144 1.62 17.56 -19.14
C THR A 144 0.21 18.15 -19.08
N SER A 145 -0.39 18.21 -17.89
CA SER A 145 -1.68 18.87 -17.65
C SER A 145 -1.56 20.36 -17.31
N ASN A 146 -0.36 20.86 -17.01
CA ASN A 146 -0.15 22.26 -16.60
C ASN A 146 -0.27 23.24 -17.78
N THR A 147 -1.40 23.94 -17.89
CA THR A 147 -1.66 24.91 -18.96
C THR A 147 -0.89 26.21 -18.82
N SER A 148 -0.32 26.50 -17.65
CA SER A 148 0.60 27.65 -17.45
C SER A 148 1.93 27.46 -18.20
N ARG A 149 2.18 26.27 -18.76
CA ARG A 149 3.29 25.97 -19.66
C ARG A 149 2.76 25.49 -21.02
N PRO A 150 2.36 26.41 -21.93
CA PRO A 150 1.72 26.05 -23.19
C PRO A 150 2.56 25.15 -24.10
N SER A 151 3.89 25.19 -23.96
CA SER A 151 4.81 24.35 -24.74
C SER A 151 4.81 22.87 -24.33
N THR A 152 4.36 22.54 -23.12
CA THR A 152 4.28 21.16 -22.60
C THR A 152 2.85 20.65 -22.51
N TYR A 153 1.85 21.53 -22.60
CA TYR A 153 0.45 21.16 -22.52
C TYR A 153 -0.07 20.55 -23.82
N ASN A 154 -0.67 19.36 -23.70
CA ASN A 154 -1.46 18.73 -24.74
C ASN A 154 -2.55 17.87 -24.07
N ILE A 155 -3.83 18.14 -24.35
CA ILE A 155 -4.95 17.45 -23.70
C ILE A 155 -4.96 15.94 -23.93
N THR A 156 -4.48 15.46 -25.10
CA THR A 156 -4.37 14.04 -25.38
C THR A 156 -3.26 13.40 -24.55
N THR A 157 -2.09 14.05 -24.46
CA THR A 157 -0.99 13.60 -23.60
C THR A 157 -1.35 13.64 -22.12
N ALA A 158 -2.03 14.68 -21.67
CA ALA A 158 -2.51 14.81 -20.29
C ALA A 158 -3.51 13.70 -19.94
N ARG A 159 -4.46 13.41 -20.85
CA ARG A 159 -5.40 12.30 -20.65
C ARG A 159 -4.68 10.96 -20.54
N HIS A 160 -3.77 10.67 -21.47
CA HIS A 160 -3.02 9.42 -21.47
C HIS A 160 -2.17 9.24 -20.20
N THR A 161 -1.49 10.30 -19.75
CA THR A 161 -0.66 10.23 -18.53
C THR A 161 -1.51 10.13 -17.26
N GLY A 162 -2.72 10.70 -17.25
CA GLY A 162 -3.71 10.51 -16.19
C GLY A 162 -4.24 9.07 -16.14
N GLU A 163 -4.52 8.46 -17.31
CA GLU A 163 -4.90 7.04 -17.43
C GLU A 163 -3.79 6.10 -16.94
N ASN A 164 -2.52 6.42 -17.19
CA ASN A 164 -1.38 5.66 -16.68
C ASN A 164 -1.31 5.73 -15.14
N LEU A 165 -1.56 6.91 -14.56
CA LEU A 165 -1.59 7.09 -13.10
C LEU A 165 -2.66 6.20 -12.44
N VAL A 166 -3.87 6.19 -13.00
CA VAL A 166 -5.00 5.38 -12.52
C VAL A 166 -4.72 3.88 -12.73
N SER A 167 -4.18 3.51 -13.89
CA SER A 167 -3.83 2.12 -14.23
C SER A 167 -2.79 1.53 -13.27
N LEU A 168 -1.77 2.30 -12.86
CA LEU A 168 -0.75 1.84 -11.92
C LEU A 168 -1.37 1.45 -10.57
N LEU A 169 -2.33 2.24 -10.07
CA LEU A 169 -3.02 1.95 -8.81
C LEU A 169 -3.96 0.76 -8.92
N LYS A 170 -4.65 0.60 -10.05
CA LYS A 170 -5.48 -0.57 -10.32
C LYS A 170 -4.66 -1.86 -10.33
N ASP A 171 -3.51 -1.83 -10.96
CA ASP A 171 -2.60 -2.97 -11.02
C ASP A 171 -1.99 -3.28 -9.64
N LEU A 172 -1.61 -2.24 -8.89
CA LEU A 172 -1.13 -2.39 -7.52
C LEU A 172 -2.20 -2.99 -6.59
N ASP A 173 -3.45 -2.52 -6.68
CA ASP A 173 -4.57 -3.09 -5.93
C ASP A 173 -4.78 -4.56 -6.27
N THR A 174 -4.69 -4.91 -7.56
CA THR A 174 -4.87 -6.29 -8.03
C THR A 174 -3.77 -7.20 -7.48
N VAL A 175 -2.49 -6.83 -7.60
CA VAL A 175 -1.35 -7.59 -7.05
C VAL A 175 -1.55 -7.87 -5.56
N LEU A 176 -1.90 -6.84 -4.78
CA LEU A 176 -2.08 -6.98 -3.34
C LEU A 176 -3.31 -7.83 -3.00
N THR A 177 -4.41 -7.67 -3.75
CA THR A 177 -5.64 -8.45 -3.55
C THR A 177 -5.42 -9.92 -3.85
N VAL A 178 -4.83 -10.25 -5.00
CA VAL A 178 -4.61 -11.64 -5.42
C VAL A 178 -3.47 -12.32 -4.67
N SER A 179 -2.64 -11.58 -3.93
CA SER A 179 -1.64 -12.16 -3.03
C SER A 179 -2.28 -13.12 -2.01
N GLY A 180 -3.53 -12.84 -1.60
CA GLY A 180 -4.24 -13.58 -0.57
C GLY A 180 -3.63 -13.42 0.84
N ILE A 181 -2.68 -12.50 1.01
CA ILE A 181 -1.95 -12.30 2.26
C ILE A 181 -2.74 -11.30 3.13
N ALA A 182 -3.19 -11.75 4.30
CA ALA A 182 -4.01 -10.95 5.21
C ALA A 182 -3.37 -9.60 5.61
N HIS A 183 -2.04 -9.54 5.69
CA HIS A 183 -1.29 -8.32 6.03
C HIS A 183 -1.37 -7.22 4.95
N PHE A 184 -1.82 -7.55 3.74
CA PHE A 184 -2.04 -6.62 2.64
C PHE A 184 -3.52 -6.50 2.26
N SER A 185 -4.46 -6.90 3.12
CA SER A 185 -5.87 -7.07 2.74
C SER A 185 -6.83 -6.22 3.56
N LEU A 186 -7.61 -5.38 2.88
CA LEU A 186 -8.75 -4.70 3.50
C LEU A 186 -9.80 -5.71 3.97
N ALA A 187 -10.06 -6.75 3.18
CA ALA A 187 -11.05 -7.78 3.51
C ALA A 187 -10.71 -8.45 4.85
N ALA A 188 -9.45 -8.81 5.08
CA ALA A 188 -9.01 -9.41 6.34
C ALA A 188 -9.20 -8.46 7.54
N TRP A 189 -8.88 -7.17 7.37
CA TRP A 189 -9.09 -6.15 8.40
C TRP A 189 -10.56 -5.99 8.77
N ILE A 190 -11.44 -5.88 7.78
CA ILE A 190 -12.89 -5.77 8.00
C ILE A 190 -13.47 -7.05 8.58
N ALA A 191 -13.03 -8.23 8.12
CA ALA A 191 -13.42 -9.52 8.69
C ALA A 191 -13.10 -9.58 10.19
N SER A 192 -11.88 -9.19 10.57
CA SER A 192 -11.44 -9.18 11.96
C SER A 192 -12.29 -8.24 12.81
N ALA A 193 -12.53 -7.00 12.35
CA ALA A 193 -13.36 -6.04 13.07
C ALA A 193 -14.81 -6.55 13.26
N ARG A 194 -15.39 -7.16 12.23
CA ARG A 194 -16.75 -7.71 12.31
C ARG A 194 -16.80 -8.93 13.23
N ALA A 195 -15.77 -9.77 13.28
CA ALA A 195 -15.70 -10.94 14.17
C ALA A 195 -15.69 -10.55 15.66
N TRP A 196 -15.15 -9.37 16.01
CA TRP A 196 -15.21 -8.85 17.38
C TRP A 196 -16.63 -8.54 17.86
N ALA A 197 -17.59 -8.44 16.94
CA ALA A 197 -18.98 -8.25 17.29
C ALA A 197 -19.60 -9.49 17.93
N ASP A 198 -18.97 -10.67 17.94
CA ASP A 198 -19.47 -11.81 18.70
C ASP A 198 -18.75 -11.92 20.06
N PRO A 199 -19.43 -11.76 21.22
CA PRO A 199 -18.83 -11.83 22.54
C PRO A 199 -18.74 -13.27 23.06
N THR A 200 -19.25 -14.26 22.31
CA THR A 200 -19.23 -15.68 22.67
C THR A 200 -17.82 -16.22 23.02
N PRO A 201 -16.71 -15.75 22.39
CA PRO A 201 -15.36 -16.17 22.80
C PRO A 201 -14.92 -15.68 24.20
N LEU A 202 -15.53 -14.62 24.76
CA LEU A 202 -15.10 -14.01 26.04
C LEU A 202 -15.92 -14.48 27.25
N LEU A 203 -17.04 -15.18 27.05
CA LEU A 203 -17.97 -15.61 28.11
C LEU A 203 -17.99 -17.13 28.33
N SER A 204 -17.25 -17.92 27.55
CA SER A 204 -17.25 -19.38 27.67
C SER A 204 -16.52 -19.94 28.90
N THR A 205 -15.79 -19.10 29.66
CA THR A 205 -15.07 -19.51 30.88
C THR A 205 -15.80 -19.16 32.19
N MET A 206 -17.01 -18.59 32.16
CA MET A 206 -17.80 -18.38 33.38
C MET A 206 -19.24 -18.90 33.22
N ASN A 207 -19.52 -20.03 33.88
CA ASN A 207 -20.84 -20.59 34.17
C ASN A 207 -21.87 -20.62 33.02
N GLN A 208 -21.89 -21.75 32.31
CA GLN A 208 -23.00 -22.15 31.46
C GLN A 208 -24.25 -22.44 32.31
N SER A 209 -25.14 -21.46 32.46
CA SER A 209 -26.52 -21.72 32.90
C SER A 209 -27.54 -20.72 32.33
N SER A 210 -27.24 -20.05 31.22
CA SER A 210 -28.21 -19.17 30.56
C SER A 210 -28.14 -19.35 29.05
N HIS A 211 -29.20 -19.92 28.45
CA HIS A 211 -29.45 -19.80 27.02
C HIS A 211 -29.76 -18.34 26.71
N SER A 212 -28.72 -17.53 26.53
CA SER A 212 -28.86 -16.18 25.98
C SER A 212 -29.13 -16.32 24.48
N THR A 213 -30.39 -16.14 24.08
CA THR A 213 -30.75 -15.90 22.69
C THR A 213 -30.09 -14.59 22.24
N ILE A 214 -28.97 -14.69 21.53
CA ILE A 214 -28.32 -13.52 20.93
C ILE A 214 -29.32 -12.91 19.94
N ASN A 215 -29.74 -11.67 20.20
CA ASN A 215 -30.57 -10.92 19.28
C ASN A 215 -29.74 -10.59 18.02
N THR A 216 -30.03 -11.26 16.90
CA THR A 216 -29.27 -11.17 15.64
C THR A 216 -29.22 -9.76 15.06
N THR A 217 -30.23 -8.93 15.34
CA THR A 217 -30.24 -7.50 14.99
C THR A 217 -29.12 -6.75 15.71
N THR A 218 -28.98 -6.96 17.03
CA THR A 218 -27.91 -6.32 17.82
C THR A 218 -26.50 -6.79 17.43
N LEU A 219 -26.36 -8.04 16.97
CA LEU A 219 -25.07 -8.56 16.48
C LEU A 219 -24.65 -7.85 15.18
N THR A 220 -25.59 -7.72 14.24
CA THR A 220 -25.36 -7.08 12.94
C THR A 220 -25.04 -5.60 13.10
N ASP A 221 -25.77 -4.89 13.97
CA ASP A 221 -25.52 -3.47 14.24
C ASP A 221 -24.15 -3.25 14.86
N ARG A 222 -23.73 -4.10 15.80
CA ARG A 222 -22.38 -4.05 16.38
C ARG A 222 -21.29 -4.34 15.34
N ALA A 223 -21.48 -5.34 14.48
CA ALA A 223 -20.54 -5.64 13.40
C ALA A 223 -20.41 -4.46 12.43
N ASN A 224 -21.52 -3.81 12.09
CA ASN A 224 -21.54 -2.62 11.24
C ASN A 224 -20.85 -1.42 11.91
N PHE A 225 -21.01 -1.25 13.21
CA PHE A 225 -20.30 -0.22 13.98
C PHE A 225 -18.79 -0.48 14.01
N TYR A 226 -18.35 -1.72 14.25
CA TYR A 226 -16.93 -2.06 14.24
C TYR A 226 -16.31 -1.95 12.85
N GLU A 227 -17.05 -2.30 11.80
CA GLU A 227 -16.61 -2.03 10.43
C GLU A 227 -16.45 -0.52 10.17
N TYR A 228 -17.41 0.32 10.59
CA TYR A 228 -17.28 1.78 10.48
C TYR A 228 -16.01 2.29 11.17
N ASN A 229 -15.74 1.84 12.41
CA ASN A 229 -14.52 2.21 13.13
C ASN A 229 -13.25 1.74 12.41
N ALA A 230 -13.26 0.50 11.90
CA ALA A 230 -12.15 -0.09 11.17
C ALA A 230 -11.84 0.67 9.88
N ARG A 231 -12.87 1.13 9.16
CA ARG A 231 -12.75 1.99 7.97
C ARG A 231 -12.23 3.37 8.35
N ASN A 232 -12.85 4.02 9.33
CA ASN A 232 -12.49 5.37 9.75
C ASN A 232 -11.03 5.46 10.22
N GLN A 233 -10.56 4.51 11.05
CA GLN A 233 -9.20 4.51 11.60
C GLN A 233 -8.10 4.52 10.52
N ILE A 234 -8.34 3.89 9.38
CA ILE A 234 -7.34 3.78 8.30
C ILE A 234 -7.51 4.84 7.20
N THR A 235 -8.52 5.71 7.32
CA THR A 235 -8.81 6.81 6.38
C THR A 235 -8.93 8.15 7.11
N LEU A 236 -10.14 8.59 7.46
CA LEU A 236 -10.43 9.92 8.00
C LEU A 236 -9.98 10.12 9.45
N TRP A 237 -9.79 9.04 10.21
CA TRP A 237 -9.38 8.97 11.62
C TRP A 237 -10.32 9.65 12.64
N GLY A 238 -11.21 10.53 12.18
CA GLY A 238 -12.30 11.10 12.95
C GLY A 238 -13.53 11.37 12.06
N PRO A 239 -14.64 11.86 12.64
CA PRO A 239 -15.92 11.99 11.95
C PRO A 239 -15.89 12.94 10.73
N ARG A 240 -14.94 13.88 10.69
CA ARG A 240 -14.81 14.89 9.62
C ARG A 240 -13.37 14.98 9.07
N GLY A 241 -12.59 13.91 9.19
CA GLY A 241 -11.23 13.92 8.63
C GLY A 241 -10.18 14.61 9.51
N GLU A 242 -10.38 14.65 10.83
CA GLU A 242 -9.54 15.38 11.79
C GLU A 242 -8.03 15.08 11.65
N ILE A 243 -7.69 13.84 11.28
CA ILE A 243 -6.30 13.44 10.96
C ILE A 243 -6.29 12.52 9.74
N SER A 244 -6.86 13.03 8.64
CA SER A 244 -7.04 12.26 7.39
C SER A 244 -5.75 11.62 6.89
N ASP A 245 -5.87 10.39 6.41
CA ASP A 245 -4.80 9.51 5.91
C ASP A 245 -3.69 9.22 6.93
N TYR A 246 -3.80 9.59 8.22
CA TYR A 246 -2.78 9.29 9.23
C TYR A 246 -2.54 7.78 9.33
N GLY A 247 -3.63 7.03 9.50
CA GLY A 247 -3.67 5.58 9.58
C GLY A 247 -3.62 4.85 8.22
N SER A 248 -3.29 5.54 7.13
CA SER A 248 -3.26 4.99 5.76
C SER A 248 -2.58 3.63 5.66
N LYS A 249 -3.05 2.79 4.74
CA LYS A 249 -2.46 1.47 4.43
C LYS A 249 -2.33 1.28 2.93
N GLN A 250 -1.42 0.42 2.51
CA GLN A 250 -1.32 -0.01 1.12
C GLN A 250 -1.84 -1.44 1.04
N TRP A 251 -3.17 -1.57 0.99
CA TRP A 251 -3.86 -2.84 1.02
C TRP A 251 -4.70 -3.03 -0.23
N GLY A 252 -4.70 -4.26 -0.76
CA GLY A 252 -5.66 -4.70 -1.75
C GLY A 252 -7.09 -4.53 -1.23
N GLY A 253 -7.98 -4.07 -2.10
CA GLY A 253 -9.32 -3.61 -1.79
C GLY A 253 -9.37 -2.19 -1.24
N LEU A 254 -8.41 -1.73 -0.42
CA LEU A 254 -8.36 -0.34 0.03
C LEU A 254 -7.87 0.59 -1.07
N ILE A 255 -6.83 0.19 -1.80
CA ILE A 255 -6.36 0.95 -2.96
C ILE A 255 -7.46 1.07 -3.99
N GLY A 256 -8.08 -0.03 -4.40
CA GLY A 256 -9.11 -0.05 -5.44
C GLY A 256 -10.41 0.64 -5.04
N SER A 257 -10.80 0.59 -3.76
CA SER A 257 -12.10 1.14 -3.34
C SER A 257 -12.04 2.54 -2.71
N TYR A 258 -10.87 3.00 -2.25
CA TYR A 258 -10.69 4.30 -1.59
C TYR A 258 -9.68 5.20 -2.30
N TYR A 259 -8.44 4.76 -2.50
CA TYR A 259 -7.41 5.64 -3.09
C TYR A 259 -7.60 5.84 -4.59
N LEU A 260 -7.87 4.77 -5.35
CA LEU A 260 -8.07 4.81 -6.79
C LEU A 260 -9.19 5.80 -7.20
N PRO A 261 -10.41 5.77 -6.60
CA PRO A 261 -11.44 6.76 -6.92
C PRO A 261 -11.03 8.22 -6.61
N ARG A 262 -10.23 8.46 -5.57
CA ARG A 262 -9.73 9.82 -5.26
C ARG A 262 -8.82 10.32 -6.38
N TRP A 263 -7.94 9.46 -6.89
CA TRP A 263 -7.05 9.77 -8.00
C TRP A 263 -7.80 9.91 -9.34
N GLU A 264 -8.85 9.12 -9.58
CA GLU A 264 -9.75 9.30 -10.73
C GLU A 264 -10.43 10.67 -10.68
N MET A 265 -11.00 11.06 -9.53
CA MET A 265 -11.61 12.38 -9.33
C MET A 265 -10.60 13.51 -9.56
N PHE A 266 -9.36 13.34 -9.09
CA PHE A 266 -8.29 14.30 -9.31
C PHE A 266 -7.91 14.43 -10.79
N VAL A 267 -7.71 13.31 -11.50
CA VAL A 267 -7.37 13.33 -12.93
C VAL A 267 -8.49 14.01 -13.71
N ASP A 268 -9.74 13.63 -13.46
CA ASP A 268 -10.92 14.25 -14.09
C ASP A 268 -11.01 15.74 -13.81
N TYR A 269 -10.76 16.15 -12.56
CA TYR A 269 -10.80 17.55 -12.16
C TYR A 269 -9.72 18.36 -12.89
N VAL A 270 -8.47 17.93 -12.81
CA VAL A 270 -7.32 18.60 -13.44
C VAL A 270 -7.50 18.74 -14.95
N LEU A 271 -8.05 17.72 -15.62
CA LEU A 271 -8.35 17.78 -17.06
C LEU A 271 -9.51 18.73 -17.40
N LYS A 272 -10.48 18.92 -16.48
CA LYS A 272 -11.62 19.86 -16.66
C LYS A 272 -11.23 21.30 -16.33
N THR A 273 -10.38 21.52 -15.33
CA THR A 273 -10.02 22.85 -14.81
C THR A 273 -8.73 23.41 -15.43
N ASN A 274 -8.23 22.81 -16.51
CA ASN A 274 -7.02 23.27 -17.21
C ASN A 274 -5.76 23.28 -16.32
N GLY A 275 -5.55 22.25 -15.49
CA GLY A 275 -4.22 21.99 -14.92
C GLY A 275 -3.94 22.53 -13.51
N SER A 276 -4.95 22.99 -12.76
CA SER A 276 -4.75 23.44 -11.37
C SER A 276 -5.69 22.75 -10.39
N SER A 277 -5.11 22.23 -9.30
CA SER A 277 -5.76 22.14 -7.98
C SER A 277 -4.78 22.70 -6.96
N SER A 278 -5.12 23.81 -6.31
CA SER A 278 -4.25 24.48 -5.34
C SER A 278 -4.96 24.59 -4.00
N PRO A 279 -4.33 24.13 -2.90
CA PRO A 279 -4.87 24.32 -1.56
C PRO A 279 -4.64 25.75 -1.03
N ASP A 280 -3.82 26.57 -1.70
CA ASP A 280 -3.52 27.94 -1.28
C ASP A 280 -4.25 28.97 -2.16
N ALA A 281 -5.38 29.43 -1.65
CA ALA A 281 -6.11 30.57 -2.16
C ALA A 281 -5.24 31.84 -2.09
N ALA A 282 -4.68 32.24 -3.23
CA ALA A 282 -4.15 33.58 -3.46
C ALA A 282 -4.72 34.21 -4.74
N ALA A 283 -6.00 33.94 -5.06
CA ALA A 283 -6.76 34.68 -6.07
C ALA A 283 -8.28 34.40 -6.05
N GLY A 284 -8.93 34.28 -4.89
CA GLY A 284 -10.41 34.37 -4.80
C GLY A 284 -11.25 33.42 -5.66
N ALA A 285 -10.68 32.33 -6.17
CA ALA A 285 -11.38 31.19 -6.74
C ALA A 285 -10.99 30.00 -5.88
N GLU A 286 -11.85 29.64 -4.94
CA GLU A 286 -11.63 28.52 -4.04
C GLU A 286 -11.57 27.21 -4.85
N ASP A 287 -10.61 26.33 -4.55
CA ASP A 287 -10.48 24.95 -5.06
C ASP A 287 -11.55 24.00 -4.45
N ASP A 288 -12.70 24.57 -4.05
CA ASP A 288 -13.75 23.89 -3.28
C ASP A 288 -14.31 22.68 -4.02
N GLY A 289 -14.30 22.71 -5.36
CA GLY A 289 -14.89 21.66 -6.18
C GLY A 289 -14.26 20.29 -5.97
N LEU A 290 -12.93 20.17 -5.95
CA LEU A 290 -12.27 18.87 -5.74
C LEU A 290 -12.28 18.47 -4.27
N VAL A 291 -12.04 19.41 -3.36
CA VAL A 291 -12.03 19.14 -1.91
C VAL A 291 -13.40 18.66 -1.44
N GLU A 292 -14.49 19.32 -1.84
CA GLU A 292 -15.85 18.90 -1.51
C GLU A 292 -16.21 17.54 -2.12
N GLN A 293 -15.78 17.28 -3.37
CA GLN A 293 -15.97 15.98 -4.03
C GLN A 293 -15.26 14.85 -3.28
N LEU A 294 -14.01 15.07 -2.87
CA LEU A 294 -13.24 14.12 -2.08
C LEU A 294 -13.87 13.91 -0.71
N GLU A 295 -14.18 14.98 0.03
CA GLU A 295 -14.80 14.88 1.36
C GLU A 295 -16.11 14.09 1.31
N LYS A 296 -17.00 14.42 0.36
CA LYS A 296 -18.26 13.70 0.17
C LYS A 296 -18.03 12.21 -0.10
N PHE A 297 -17.09 11.88 -0.96
CA PHE A 297 -16.75 10.49 -1.27
C PHE A 297 -16.17 9.76 -0.05
N GLU A 298 -15.25 10.39 0.69
CA GLU A 298 -14.56 9.81 1.83
C GLU A 298 -15.53 9.57 2.99
N LEU A 299 -16.45 10.51 3.24
CA LEU A 299 -17.53 10.38 4.22
C LEU A 299 -18.52 9.26 3.86
N ASP A 300 -18.88 9.12 2.58
CA ASP A 300 -19.68 7.98 2.10
C ASP A 300 -18.92 6.65 2.28
N TRP A 301 -17.63 6.62 1.95
CA TRP A 301 -16.84 5.40 1.96
C TRP A 301 -16.79 4.72 3.33
N GLN A 302 -16.59 5.48 4.40
CA GLN A 302 -16.60 4.95 5.77
C GLN A 302 -17.98 4.41 6.20
N GLY A 303 -19.06 4.92 5.61
CA GLY A 303 -20.44 4.51 5.87
C GLY A 303 -20.84 3.19 5.17
N ARG A 304 -20.00 2.67 4.27
CA ARG A 304 -20.27 1.43 3.53
C ARG A 304 -20.30 0.21 4.43
N ARG A 305 -20.88 -0.88 3.92
CA ARG A 305 -20.99 -2.18 4.59
C ARG A 305 -20.45 -3.27 3.68
N TRP A 306 -19.61 -4.14 4.24
CA TRP A 306 -18.96 -5.20 3.51
C TRP A 306 -19.97 -6.19 2.94
N GLY A 307 -19.75 -6.61 1.69
CA GLY A 307 -20.60 -7.59 1.00
C GLY A 307 -21.83 -6.98 0.33
N GLN A 308 -21.97 -5.65 0.34
CA GLN A 308 -23.03 -4.97 -0.43
C GLN A 308 -22.62 -4.66 -1.87
N ARG A 309 -21.31 -4.70 -2.18
CA ARG A 309 -20.79 -4.43 -3.53
C ARG A 309 -20.37 -5.70 -4.24
N LEU A 310 -20.52 -5.68 -5.56
CA LEU A 310 -19.98 -6.73 -6.42
C LEU A 310 -18.46 -6.79 -6.26
N GLY A 311 -17.93 -7.99 -6.02
CA GLY A 311 -16.49 -8.22 -5.79
C GLY A 311 -16.03 -8.05 -4.34
N GLU A 312 -16.89 -7.61 -3.42
CA GLU A 312 -16.59 -7.66 -1.97
C GLU A 312 -16.90 -9.06 -1.43
N GLY A 313 -15.84 -9.82 -1.16
CA GLY A 313 -15.92 -11.15 -0.56
C GLY A 313 -14.73 -11.41 0.35
N PHE A 314 -14.81 -12.50 1.12
CA PHE A 314 -13.67 -13.03 1.88
C PHE A 314 -12.99 -14.18 1.14
N GLU A 315 -13.18 -14.25 -0.19
CA GLU A 315 -12.62 -15.30 -1.02
C GLU A 315 -11.09 -15.22 -0.98
N VAL A 316 -10.47 -16.38 -0.76
CA VAL A 316 -9.01 -16.51 -0.79
C VAL A 316 -8.62 -16.83 -2.23
N PRO A 317 -7.82 -15.96 -2.88
CA PRO A 317 -7.32 -16.24 -4.23
C PRO A 317 -6.55 -17.56 -4.27
N GLY A 318 -6.63 -18.26 -5.41
CA GLY A 318 -5.80 -19.45 -5.64
C GLY A 318 -4.31 -19.12 -5.54
N ARG A 319 -3.50 -20.06 -5.04
CA ARG A 319 -2.07 -19.82 -4.72
C ARG A 319 -1.26 -19.28 -5.92
N ASP A 320 -1.58 -19.74 -7.12
CA ASP A 320 -0.93 -19.32 -8.38
C ASP A 320 -1.33 -17.92 -8.87
N ALA A 321 -2.37 -17.31 -8.29
CA ALA A 321 -2.88 -16.01 -8.74
C ALA A 321 -1.82 -14.91 -8.60
N LEU A 322 -1.08 -14.91 -7.50
CA LEU A 322 0.03 -13.97 -7.28
C LEU A 322 1.11 -14.11 -8.35
N LYS A 323 1.53 -15.34 -8.67
CA LYS A 323 2.57 -15.57 -9.68
C LYS A 323 2.16 -15.05 -11.05
N ARG A 324 0.93 -15.35 -11.48
CA ARG A 324 0.40 -14.88 -12.77
C ARG A 324 0.28 -13.36 -12.81
N GLU A 325 -0.21 -12.77 -11.73
CA GLU A 325 -0.42 -11.34 -11.66
C GLU A 325 0.89 -10.55 -11.61
N ILE A 326 1.90 -11.04 -10.89
CA ILE A 326 3.24 -10.46 -10.94
C ILE A 326 3.79 -10.52 -12.37
N GLY A 327 3.67 -11.66 -13.06
CA GLY A 327 4.07 -11.76 -14.48
C GLY A 327 3.38 -10.72 -15.36
N ARG A 328 2.06 -10.55 -15.20
CA ARG A 328 1.28 -9.54 -15.94
C ARG A 328 1.74 -8.11 -15.69
N VAL A 329 1.97 -7.72 -14.44
CA VAL A 329 2.42 -6.34 -14.14
C VAL A 329 3.85 -6.09 -14.57
N VAL A 330 4.70 -7.12 -14.59
CA VAL A 330 6.08 -7.02 -15.10
C VAL A 330 6.07 -6.76 -16.61
N GLU A 331 5.22 -7.48 -17.36
CA GLU A 331 5.03 -7.24 -18.80
C GLU A 331 4.38 -5.88 -19.08
N GLY A 332 3.37 -5.49 -18.28
CA GLY A 332 2.64 -4.23 -18.45
C GLY A 332 3.42 -2.98 -18.04
N TRP A 333 4.39 -3.12 -17.13
CA TRP A 333 5.20 -2.03 -16.57
C TRP A 333 6.69 -2.31 -16.72
N GLY A 334 7.13 -2.74 -17.91
CA GLY A 334 8.53 -3.10 -18.18
C GLY A 334 9.53 -2.03 -17.75
N ASP A 335 9.24 -0.75 -18.00
CA ASP A 335 10.08 0.38 -17.57
C ASP A 335 10.20 0.50 -16.04
N VAL A 336 9.15 0.14 -15.29
CA VAL A 336 9.15 0.17 -13.81
C VAL A 336 9.97 -0.97 -13.23
N PHE A 337 9.89 -2.14 -13.83
CA PHE A 337 10.62 -3.34 -13.39
C PHE A 337 11.98 -3.50 -14.07
N GLY A 338 12.31 -2.61 -15.00
CA GLY A 338 13.55 -2.59 -15.78
C GLY A 338 13.77 -3.83 -16.64
N VAL A 339 12.70 -4.40 -17.22
CA VAL A 339 12.73 -5.63 -18.05
C VAL A 339 12.46 -5.35 -19.52
#